data_AF-A0A6M5IV32-F1
#
_entry.id   AF-A0A6M5IV32-F1
#
_cell.length_a   1.000
_cell.length_b   1.000
_cell.length_c   1.000
_cell.angle_alpha   90.00
_cell.angle_beta   90.00
_cell.angle_gamma   90.00
#
_symmetry.space_group_name_H-M   'P 1'
#
loop_
_entity.id
_entity.type
_entity.pdbx_description
1 polymer ?
#
loop_
_entity_poly.entity_id
_entity_poly.type
_entity_poly.pdbx_seq_one_letter_code
_entity_poly.pdbx_strand_id
1 'polypeptide(L)'
;MSRTQRNAGIAAFFLEHVAEVIDMIDLVHGGARTVQNIRAQLLGLRSESAVDRELPEGLGVRADTAERLIRDDFSVFHSNCILGAWGALEATVDDFCVSQLKDSAVRDQLPALQALKVPLGEFLGRSEEERWDWVLEHLKVSRSSVLKPGVGQFESILGDVNLGGKVDDDLRKLLFEVKALRNAIAHRGGKVDQRLIDALPGWGMAIGDRIHVGYEQVVAALLGMSVYVDLVVHRSRGTEWQPGGSSAPSPQRLLSTFERPEAISQPRP
;
A
#
# COMPACT_ATOMS: atom_id res chain seq x y z
N MET A 1 -16.08 -23.12 -8.47
CA MET A 1 -14.70 -22.62 -8.61
C MET A 1 -13.85 -23.23 -7.52
N SER A 2 -12.65 -23.75 -7.81
CA SER A 2 -11.80 -24.34 -6.77
C SER A 2 -11.25 -23.27 -5.83
N ARG A 3 -10.85 -23.66 -4.60
CA ARG A 3 -10.19 -22.75 -3.63
C ARG A 3 -8.96 -22.08 -4.25
N THR A 4 -8.14 -22.84 -4.94
CA THR A 4 -6.94 -22.33 -5.63
C THR A 4 -7.30 -21.29 -6.69
N GLN A 5 -8.37 -21.49 -7.45
CA GLN A 5 -8.85 -20.52 -8.44
C GLN A 5 -9.37 -19.23 -7.78
N ARG A 6 -10.13 -19.33 -6.67
CA ARG A 6 -10.55 -18.15 -5.88
C ARG A 6 -9.36 -17.35 -5.37
N ASN A 7 -8.41 -18.02 -4.73
CA ASN A 7 -7.23 -17.38 -4.14
C ASN A 7 -6.34 -16.73 -5.21
N ALA A 8 -6.23 -17.34 -6.39
CA ALA A 8 -5.56 -16.73 -7.52
C ALA A 8 -6.29 -15.48 -8.01
N GLY A 9 -7.63 -15.49 -8.06
CA GLY A 9 -8.43 -14.32 -8.43
C GLY A 9 -8.29 -13.16 -7.43
N ILE A 10 -8.29 -13.45 -6.13
CA ILE A 10 -8.07 -12.46 -5.06
C ILE A 10 -6.69 -11.79 -5.22
N ALA A 11 -5.64 -12.58 -5.46
CA ALA A 11 -4.31 -12.05 -5.69
C ALA A 11 -4.22 -11.24 -6.99
N ALA A 12 -4.83 -11.72 -8.08
CA ALA A 12 -4.85 -11.02 -9.36
C ALA A 12 -5.49 -9.64 -9.21
N PHE A 13 -6.62 -9.53 -8.52
CA PHE A 13 -7.27 -8.25 -8.25
C PHE A 13 -6.35 -7.25 -7.53
N PHE A 14 -5.62 -7.70 -6.50
CA PHE A 14 -4.65 -6.84 -5.81
C PHE A 14 -3.50 -6.41 -6.73
N LEU A 15 -2.97 -7.34 -7.52
CA LEU A 15 -1.85 -7.06 -8.44
C LEU A 15 -2.27 -6.13 -9.58
N GLU A 16 -3.49 -6.27 -10.10
CA GLU A 16 -4.10 -5.35 -11.06
C GLU A 16 -4.24 -3.95 -10.44
N HIS A 17 -4.76 -3.85 -9.21
CA HIS A 17 -4.84 -2.57 -8.51
C HIS A 17 -3.46 -1.91 -8.32
N VAL A 18 -2.43 -2.68 -7.93
CA VAL A 18 -1.07 -2.15 -7.82
C VAL A 18 -0.53 -1.69 -9.17
N ALA A 19 -0.76 -2.45 -10.25
CA ALA A 19 -0.36 -2.05 -11.59
C ALA A 19 -1.05 -0.75 -12.03
N GLU A 20 -2.36 -0.62 -11.82
CA GLU A 20 -3.12 0.61 -12.09
C GLU A 20 -2.58 1.81 -11.30
N VAL A 21 -2.20 1.62 -10.03
CA VAL A 21 -1.60 2.68 -9.23
C VAL A 21 -0.24 3.10 -9.78
N ILE A 22 0.60 2.15 -10.21
CA ILE A 22 1.91 2.44 -10.85
C ILE A 22 1.70 3.19 -12.16
N ASP A 23 0.81 2.73 -13.03
CA ASP A 23 0.48 3.39 -14.30
C ASP A 23 -0.04 4.81 -14.06
N MET A 24 -0.86 5.01 -13.02
CA MET A 24 -1.34 6.34 -12.63
C MET A 24 -0.20 7.24 -12.16
N ILE A 25 0.78 6.71 -11.40
CA ILE A 25 1.97 7.47 -11.01
C ILE A 25 2.74 7.93 -12.24
N ASP A 26 3.03 7.01 -13.15
CA ASP A 26 3.80 7.31 -14.36
C ASP A 26 3.06 8.31 -15.26
N LEU A 27 1.73 8.19 -15.38
CA LEU A 27 0.89 9.12 -16.12
C LEU A 27 0.92 10.53 -15.52
N VAL A 28 0.81 10.67 -14.21
CA VAL A 28 0.85 11.97 -13.52
C VAL A 28 2.23 12.63 -13.67
N HIS A 29 3.30 11.85 -13.53
CA HIS A 29 4.68 12.32 -13.75
C HIS A 29 4.87 12.80 -15.19
N GLY A 30 4.47 11.99 -16.18
CA GLY A 30 4.57 12.32 -17.60
C GLY A 30 3.73 13.54 -18.01
N GLY A 31 2.51 13.64 -17.49
CA GLY A 31 1.60 14.76 -17.73
C GLY A 31 2.14 16.09 -17.18
N ALA A 32 2.65 16.09 -15.94
CA ALA A 32 3.23 17.28 -15.33
C ALA A 32 4.44 17.80 -16.11
N ARG A 33 5.34 16.90 -16.54
CA ARG A 33 6.50 17.26 -17.39
C ARG A 33 6.08 17.82 -18.74
N THR A 34 5.03 17.26 -19.35
CA THR A 34 4.49 17.75 -20.62
C THR A 34 3.96 19.18 -20.50
N VAL A 35 3.21 19.48 -19.43
CA VAL A 35 2.72 20.84 -19.16
C VAL A 35 3.86 21.84 -18.98
N GLN A 36 4.93 21.46 -18.27
CA GLN A 36 6.13 22.31 -18.15
C GLN A 36 6.80 22.58 -19.49
N ASN A 37 6.98 21.54 -20.31
CA ASN A 37 7.59 21.69 -21.63
C ASN A 37 6.78 22.60 -22.55
N ILE A 38 5.44 22.48 -22.53
CA ILE A 38 4.56 23.37 -23.30
C ILE A 38 4.71 24.83 -22.84
N ARG A 39 4.74 25.09 -21.52
CA ARG A 39 4.98 26.44 -20.98
C ARG A 39 6.32 26.99 -21.45
N ALA A 40 7.39 26.21 -21.34
CA ALA A 40 8.73 26.62 -21.74
C ALA A 40 8.81 26.95 -23.25
N GLN A 41 8.22 26.12 -24.10
CA GLN A 41 8.15 26.35 -25.55
C GLN A 41 7.36 27.63 -25.88
N LEU A 42 6.19 27.85 -25.26
CA LEU A 42 5.39 29.05 -25.48
C LEU A 42 6.11 30.33 -25.03
N LEU A 43 6.86 30.29 -23.93
CA LEU A 43 7.69 31.41 -23.48
C LEU A 43 8.87 31.67 -24.42
N GLY A 44 9.51 30.61 -24.93
CA GLY A 44 10.59 30.73 -25.93
C GLY A 44 10.11 31.38 -27.23
N LEU A 45 8.97 30.92 -27.77
CA LEU A 45 8.36 31.48 -28.99
C LEU A 45 7.99 32.96 -28.83
N ARG A 46 7.61 33.40 -27.62
CA ARG A 46 7.33 34.83 -27.33
C ARG A 46 8.56 35.70 -27.33
N SER A 47 9.74 35.16 -26.99
CA SER A 47 10.98 35.93 -27.03
C SER A 47 11.38 36.32 -28.47
N GLU A 48 10.88 35.59 -29.47
CA GLU A 48 11.15 35.82 -30.89
C GLU A 48 10.07 36.67 -31.59
N SER A 49 8.83 36.69 -31.09
CA SER A 49 7.74 37.51 -31.63
C SER A 49 7.13 38.37 -30.53
N ALA A 50 7.44 39.68 -30.53
CA ALA A 50 6.96 40.70 -29.60
C ALA A 50 5.43 40.95 -29.71
N VAL A 51 4.63 39.95 -29.40
CA VAL A 51 3.17 40.04 -29.32
C VAL A 51 2.77 39.62 -27.91
N ASP A 52 2.44 40.62 -27.09
CA ASP A 52 1.81 40.49 -25.76
C ASP A 52 0.41 39.88 -25.88
N ARG A 53 0.32 38.59 -26.22
CA ARG A 53 -0.89 37.81 -25.94
C ARG A 53 -0.75 37.25 -24.54
N GLU A 54 -1.73 37.38 -23.67
CA GLU A 54 -1.71 36.68 -22.38
C GLU A 54 -1.69 35.16 -22.60
N LEU A 55 -1.03 34.40 -21.71
CA LEU A 55 -1.19 32.93 -21.72
C LEU A 55 -2.67 32.63 -21.45
N PRO A 56 -3.25 31.56 -22.04
CA PRO A 56 -4.61 31.16 -21.69
C PRO A 56 -4.74 31.05 -20.17
N GLU A 57 -5.75 31.68 -19.56
CA GLU A 57 -5.87 31.85 -18.09
C GLU A 57 -5.76 30.53 -17.30
N GLY A 58 -6.02 29.37 -17.91
CA GLY A 58 -5.85 28.06 -17.29
C GLY A 58 -4.45 27.43 -17.39
N LEU A 59 -3.59 27.86 -18.32
CA LEU A 59 -2.29 27.23 -18.56
C LEU A 59 -1.24 27.65 -17.52
N GLY A 60 -1.25 28.93 -17.10
CA GLY A 60 -0.36 29.43 -16.06
C GLY A 60 -0.58 28.70 -14.73
N VAL A 61 -1.82 28.64 -14.26
CA VAL A 61 -2.21 27.95 -13.01
C VAL A 61 -1.83 26.45 -13.03
N ARG A 62 -2.04 25.78 -14.16
CA ARG A 62 -1.69 24.36 -14.33
C ARG A 62 -0.18 24.14 -14.32
N ALA A 63 0.59 25.04 -14.95
CA ALA A 63 2.04 24.95 -14.93
C ALA A 63 2.63 25.26 -13.56
N ASP A 64 2.15 26.27 -12.84
CA ASP A 64 2.62 26.55 -11.48
C ASP A 64 2.30 25.36 -10.54
N THR A 65 1.15 24.72 -10.73
CA THR A 65 0.80 23.48 -10.01
C THR A 65 1.74 22.33 -10.38
N ALA A 66 2.01 22.11 -11.67
CA ALA A 66 2.92 21.06 -12.13
C ALA A 66 4.36 21.29 -11.63
N GLU A 67 4.83 22.53 -11.60
CA GLU A 67 6.16 22.89 -11.09
C GLU A 67 6.28 22.59 -9.61
N ARG A 68 5.27 22.96 -8.80
CA ARG A 68 5.20 22.59 -7.39
C ARG A 68 5.20 21.09 -7.19
N LEU A 69 4.41 20.34 -7.98
CA LEU A 69 4.35 18.89 -7.88
C LEU A 69 5.70 18.24 -8.23
N ILE A 70 6.38 18.70 -9.29
CA ILE A 70 7.71 18.20 -9.67
C ILE A 70 8.74 18.52 -8.58
N ARG A 71 8.73 19.75 -8.06
CA ARG A 71 9.64 20.18 -7.00
C ARG A 71 9.46 19.37 -5.71
N ASP A 72 8.22 19.06 -5.36
CA ASP A 72 7.88 18.33 -4.14
C ASP A 72 7.83 16.79 -4.38
N ASP A 73 8.43 16.30 -5.48
CA ASP A 73 8.43 14.92 -5.99
C ASP A 73 7.08 14.20 -5.83
N PHE A 74 5.99 14.89 -6.17
CA PHE A 74 4.62 14.39 -6.10
C PHE A 74 4.26 13.77 -4.73
N SER A 75 4.93 14.19 -3.65
CA SER A 75 4.89 13.47 -2.37
C SER A 75 3.49 13.29 -1.78
N VAL A 76 2.60 14.26 -1.95
CA VAL A 76 1.20 14.14 -1.52
C VAL A 76 0.47 13.05 -2.30
N PHE A 77 0.71 12.97 -3.61
CA PHE A 77 0.11 11.97 -4.47
C PHE A 77 0.67 10.57 -4.16
N HIS A 78 1.99 10.44 -3.99
CA HIS A 78 2.63 9.19 -3.53
C HIS A 78 2.08 8.71 -2.17
N SER A 79 1.89 9.63 -1.22
CA SER A 79 1.31 9.34 0.09
C SER A 79 -0.10 8.76 0.00
N ASN A 80 -0.93 9.30 -0.91
CA ASN A 80 -2.27 8.78 -1.15
C ASN A 80 -2.25 7.40 -1.84
N CYS A 81 -1.28 7.15 -2.72
CA CYS A 81 -1.09 5.83 -3.32
C CYS A 81 -0.76 4.77 -2.26
N ILE A 82 0.13 5.08 -1.30
CA ILE A 82 0.41 4.19 -0.16
C ILE A 82 -0.84 3.92 0.68
N LEU A 83 -1.64 4.96 0.96
CA LEU A 83 -2.87 4.82 1.74
C LEU A 83 -3.88 3.90 1.05
N GLY A 84 -4.09 4.10 -0.25
CA GLY A 84 -4.99 3.29 -1.07
C GLY A 84 -4.53 1.83 -1.17
N ALA A 85 -3.26 1.62 -1.52
CA ALA A 85 -2.69 0.28 -1.65
C ALA A 85 -2.69 -0.50 -0.33
N TRP A 86 -2.44 0.17 0.80
CA TRP A 86 -2.54 -0.47 2.11
C TRP A 86 -3.98 -0.92 2.41
N GLY A 87 -4.98 -0.09 2.10
CA GLY A 87 -6.39 -0.47 2.23
C GLY A 87 -6.76 -1.65 1.33
N ALA A 88 -6.27 -1.66 0.08
CA ALA A 88 -6.44 -2.79 -0.82
C ALA A 88 -5.77 -4.07 -0.29
N LEU A 89 -4.60 -3.96 0.35
CA LEU A 89 -3.92 -5.09 0.99
C LEU A 89 -4.75 -5.64 2.16
N GLU A 90 -5.30 -4.76 3.01
CA GLU A 90 -6.20 -5.14 4.11
C GLU A 90 -7.40 -5.94 3.58
N ALA A 91 -8.10 -5.43 2.57
CA ALA A 91 -9.21 -6.11 1.93
C ALA A 91 -8.80 -7.46 1.31
N THR A 92 -7.64 -7.52 0.65
CA THR A 92 -7.12 -8.75 0.02
C THR A 92 -6.84 -9.84 1.06
N VAL A 93 -6.26 -9.48 2.21
CA VAL A 93 -6.03 -10.42 3.32
C VAL A 93 -7.35 -10.93 3.88
N ASP A 94 -8.35 -10.06 4.01
CA ASP A 94 -9.69 -10.45 4.45
C ASP A 94 -10.33 -11.44 3.47
N ASP A 95 -10.26 -11.15 2.17
CA ASP A 95 -10.78 -12.02 1.12
C ASP A 95 -10.13 -13.41 1.14
N PHE A 96 -8.82 -13.50 1.39
CA PHE A 96 -8.15 -14.79 1.60
C PHE A 96 -8.73 -15.53 2.80
N CYS A 97 -8.95 -14.85 3.92
CA CYS A 97 -9.52 -15.47 5.11
C CYS A 97 -10.96 -15.93 4.86
N VAL A 98 -11.80 -15.10 4.25
CA VAL A 98 -13.18 -15.45 3.91
C VAL A 98 -13.22 -16.62 2.92
N SER A 99 -12.31 -16.67 1.95
CA SER A 99 -12.18 -17.79 1.02
C SER A 99 -11.89 -19.11 1.75
N GLN A 100 -11.04 -19.11 2.79
CA GLN A 100 -10.81 -20.29 3.64
C GLN A 100 -12.03 -20.64 4.49
N LEU A 101 -12.70 -19.65 5.07
CA LEU A 101 -13.90 -19.86 5.89
C LEU A 101 -15.07 -20.43 5.07
N LYS A 102 -15.18 -20.08 3.79
CA LYS A 102 -16.17 -20.60 2.85
C LYS A 102 -15.87 -22.04 2.39
N ASP A 103 -14.68 -22.56 2.62
CA ASP A 103 -14.32 -23.94 2.29
C ASP A 103 -14.56 -24.86 3.50
N SER A 104 -15.63 -25.66 3.45
CA SER A 104 -16.01 -26.54 4.58
C SER A 104 -14.91 -27.53 4.97
N ALA A 105 -14.12 -28.02 4.00
CA ALA A 105 -13.05 -28.97 4.28
C ALA A 105 -11.94 -28.36 5.13
N VAL A 106 -11.71 -27.04 5.00
CA VAL A 106 -10.75 -26.29 5.82
C VAL A 106 -11.41 -25.83 7.10
N ARG A 107 -12.55 -25.15 6.98
CA ARG A 107 -13.26 -24.47 8.07
C ARG A 107 -13.51 -25.39 9.26
N ASP A 108 -13.97 -26.61 9.00
CA ASP A 108 -14.38 -27.53 10.07
C ASP A 108 -13.19 -28.03 10.91
N GLN A 109 -11.96 -27.80 10.43
CA GLN A 109 -10.71 -28.14 11.12
C GLN A 109 -10.07 -26.95 11.86
N LEU A 110 -10.63 -25.73 11.76
CA LEU A 110 -10.03 -24.53 12.33
C LEU A 110 -10.28 -24.43 13.85
N PRO A 111 -9.25 -24.54 14.71
CA PRO A 111 -9.44 -24.44 16.16
C PRO A 111 -9.94 -23.06 16.59
N ALA A 112 -9.56 -22.02 15.84
CA ALA A 112 -9.97 -20.64 16.10
C ALA A 112 -11.51 -20.48 16.04
N LEU A 113 -12.18 -21.18 15.12
CA LEU A 113 -13.64 -21.15 15.02
C LEU A 113 -14.33 -21.90 16.16
N GLN A 114 -13.75 -23.02 16.62
CA GLN A 114 -14.29 -23.78 17.74
C GLN A 114 -14.24 -22.98 19.05
N ALA A 115 -13.22 -22.13 19.20
CA ALA A 115 -13.06 -21.25 20.36
C ALA A 115 -13.85 -19.94 20.26
N LEU A 116 -14.37 -19.59 19.08
CA LEU A 116 -15.01 -18.31 18.83
C LEU A 116 -16.38 -18.24 19.50
N LYS A 117 -16.57 -17.23 20.37
CA LYS A 117 -17.86 -16.95 21.00
C LYS A 117 -18.60 -15.90 20.19
N VAL A 118 -19.77 -16.27 19.66
CA VAL A 118 -20.60 -15.39 18.84
C VAL A 118 -22.07 -15.41 19.30
N PRO A 119 -22.80 -14.28 19.22
CA PRO A 119 -24.24 -14.27 19.45
C PRO A 119 -24.97 -15.08 18.36
N LEU A 120 -25.56 -16.22 18.73
CA LEU A 120 -26.21 -17.13 17.77
C LEU A 120 -27.35 -16.45 16.99
N GLY A 121 -28.14 -15.60 17.65
CA GLY A 121 -29.24 -14.87 17.01
C GLY A 121 -28.75 -13.94 15.90
N GLU A 122 -27.63 -13.24 16.11
CA GLU A 122 -27.04 -12.38 15.08
C GLU A 122 -26.49 -13.20 13.92
N PHE A 123 -25.80 -14.30 14.21
CA PHE A 123 -25.23 -15.19 13.19
C PHE A 123 -26.31 -15.80 12.28
N LEU A 124 -27.40 -16.29 12.87
CA LEU A 124 -28.52 -16.88 12.12
C LEU A 124 -29.30 -15.83 11.31
N GLY A 125 -29.30 -14.58 11.74
CA GLY A 125 -29.93 -13.46 11.04
C GLY A 125 -29.17 -12.95 9.80
N ARG A 126 -27.91 -13.36 9.60
CA ARG A 126 -27.10 -12.97 8.44
C ARG A 126 -27.39 -13.85 7.22
N SER A 127 -27.28 -13.25 6.03
CA SER A 127 -27.26 -13.99 4.76
C SER A 127 -26.03 -14.91 4.70
N GLU A 128 -26.05 -15.90 3.81
CA GLU A 128 -24.91 -16.81 3.64
C GLU A 128 -23.64 -16.08 3.18
N GLU A 129 -23.79 -15.04 2.36
CA GLU A 129 -22.68 -14.23 1.86
C GLU A 129 -22.02 -13.42 2.99
N GLU A 130 -22.83 -12.73 3.80
CA GLU A 130 -22.37 -11.84 4.88
C GLU A 130 -21.86 -12.59 6.11
N ARG A 131 -22.29 -13.83 6.30
CA ARG A 131 -22.02 -14.60 7.51
C ARG A 131 -20.52 -14.80 7.74
N TRP A 132 -19.75 -15.02 6.69
CA TRP A 132 -18.31 -15.27 6.80
C TRP A 132 -17.50 -14.00 7.03
N ASP A 133 -17.92 -12.89 6.44
CA ASP A 133 -17.33 -11.57 6.71
C ASP A 133 -17.57 -11.20 8.19
N TRP A 134 -18.78 -11.43 8.68
CA TRP A 134 -19.13 -11.20 10.08
C TRP A 134 -18.34 -12.07 11.06
N VAL A 135 -18.13 -13.36 10.73
CA VAL A 135 -17.27 -14.27 11.52
C VAL A 135 -15.83 -13.76 11.52
N LEU A 136 -15.32 -13.32 10.36
CA LEU A 136 -13.98 -12.77 10.26
C LEU A 136 -13.79 -11.54 11.14
N GLU A 137 -14.76 -10.62 11.15
CA GLU A 137 -14.74 -9.44 12.03
C GLU A 137 -14.68 -9.82 13.52
N HIS A 138 -15.42 -10.86 13.93
CA HIS A 138 -15.34 -11.37 15.30
C HIS A 138 -13.98 -11.98 15.62
N LEU A 139 -13.36 -12.68 14.67
CA LEU A 139 -11.98 -13.17 14.82
C LEU A 139 -11.00 -12.00 14.98
N LYS A 140 -11.09 -10.95 14.13
CA LYS A 140 -10.22 -9.77 14.20
C LYS A 140 -10.26 -9.11 15.57
N VAL A 141 -11.47 -8.91 16.11
CA VAL A 141 -11.71 -8.31 17.43
C VAL A 141 -11.12 -9.19 18.53
N SER A 142 -11.41 -10.49 18.51
CA SER A 142 -10.94 -11.43 19.53
C SER A 142 -9.40 -11.49 19.63
N ARG A 143 -8.70 -11.24 18.52
CA ARG A 143 -7.24 -11.26 18.43
C ARG A 143 -6.58 -9.91 18.65
N SER A 144 -7.35 -8.83 18.79
CA SER A 144 -6.82 -7.46 18.72
C SER A 144 -5.88 -7.26 17.53
N SER A 145 -6.19 -7.92 16.41
CA SER A 145 -5.30 -8.02 15.23
C SER A 145 -4.94 -6.64 14.69
N VAL A 146 -5.90 -5.73 14.63
CA VAL A 146 -5.76 -4.33 14.20
C VAL A 146 -4.68 -3.57 14.99
N LEU A 147 -4.48 -3.93 16.27
CA LEU A 147 -3.50 -3.28 17.15
C LEU A 147 -2.07 -3.79 16.94
N LYS A 148 -1.88 -4.89 16.21
CA LYS A 148 -0.55 -5.47 16.00
C LYS A 148 0.27 -4.64 15.00
N PRO A 149 1.57 -4.46 15.21
CA PRO A 149 2.41 -3.69 14.31
C PRO A 149 2.69 -4.42 12.99
N GLY A 150 2.87 -3.64 11.92
CA GLY A 150 3.23 -4.11 10.57
C GLY A 150 2.42 -5.31 10.09
N VAL A 151 3.12 -6.31 9.55
CA VAL A 151 2.55 -7.57 9.06
C VAL A 151 1.90 -8.42 10.15
N GLY A 152 2.21 -8.17 11.42
CA GLY A 152 1.67 -8.91 12.56
C GLY A 152 0.14 -8.81 12.65
N GLN A 153 -0.46 -7.75 12.10
CA GLN A 153 -1.92 -7.65 12.00
C GLN A 153 -2.50 -8.72 11.07
N PHE A 154 -1.85 -8.93 9.93
CA PHE A 154 -2.29 -9.87 8.90
C PHE A 154 -1.99 -11.30 9.32
N GLU A 155 -0.76 -11.57 9.77
CA GLU A 155 -0.33 -12.91 10.17
C GLU A 155 -1.14 -13.44 11.36
N SER A 156 -1.62 -12.55 12.24
CA SER A 156 -2.49 -12.96 13.33
C SER A 156 -3.81 -13.55 12.86
N ILE A 157 -4.40 -13.02 11.79
CA ILE A 157 -5.70 -13.49 11.31
C ILE A 157 -5.55 -14.60 10.27
N LEU A 158 -4.53 -14.50 9.41
CA LEU A 158 -4.15 -15.59 8.51
C LEU A 158 -3.81 -16.86 9.30
N GLY A 159 -3.19 -16.73 10.47
CA GLY A 159 -2.94 -17.84 11.38
C GLY A 159 -4.20 -18.57 11.82
N ASP A 160 -5.30 -17.85 12.09
CA ASP A 160 -6.57 -18.46 12.50
C ASP A 160 -7.25 -19.26 11.38
N VAL A 161 -6.84 -19.06 10.12
CA VAL A 161 -7.30 -19.80 8.93
C VAL A 161 -6.22 -20.66 8.28
N ASN A 162 -5.15 -21.01 9.01
CA ASN A 162 -4.03 -21.84 8.54
C ASN A 162 -3.28 -21.28 7.31
N LEU A 163 -3.29 -19.97 7.10
CA LEU A 163 -2.50 -19.26 6.09
C LEU A 163 -1.37 -18.40 6.69
N GLY A 164 -1.27 -18.35 8.02
CA GLY A 164 -0.18 -17.67 8.71
C GLY A 164 1.14 -18.41 8.59
N GLY A 165 2.25 -17.72 8.85
CA GLY A 165 3.56 -18.36 8.83
C GLY A 165 4.73 -17.41 8.96
N LYS A 166 5.93 -17.94 8.69
CA LYS A 166 7.15 -17.12 8.67
C LYS A 166 7.08 -16.15 7.49
N VAL A 167 7.40 -14.89 7.79
CA VAL A 167 7.64 -13.83 6.81
C VAL A 167 9.14 -13.55 6.82
N ASP A 168 9.71 -13.26 5.66
CA ASP A 168 11.07 -12.76 5.56
C ASP A 168 11.28 -11.51 6.44
N ASP A 169 12.44 -11.38 7.07
CA ASP A 169 12.68 -10.34 8.08
C ASP A 169 12.74 -8.93 7.46
N ASP A 170 13.31 -8.81 6.25
CA ASP A 170 13.36 -7.54 5.53
C ASP A 170 11.97 -7.15 5.03
N LEU A 171 11.19 -8.12 4.52
CA LEU A 171 9.79 -7.88 4.13
C LEU A 171 8.93 -7.47 5.34
N ARG A 172 9.11 -8.13 6.48
CA ARG A 172 8.43 -7.78 7.72
C ARG A 172 8.75 -6.35 8.13
N LYS A 173 10.02 -5.96 8.09
CA LYS A 173 10.47 -4.60 8.42
C LYS A 173 9.90 -3.58 7.45
N LEU A 174 9.99 -3.82 6.14
CA LEU A 174 9.41 -2.94 5.12
C LEU A 174 7.92 -2.68 5.37
N LEU A 175 7.11 -3.72 5.56
CA LEU A 175 5.67 -3.56 5.82
C LEU A 175 5.37 -2.89 7.16
N PHE A 176 6.24 -3.06 8.16
CA PHE A 176 6.15 -2.32 9.41
C PHE A 176 6.36 -0.82 9.18
N GLU A 177 7.41 -0.45 8.43
CA GLU A 177 7.71 0.96 8.14
C GLU A 177 6.63 1.61 7.28
N VAL A 178 6.13 0.90 6.26
CA VAL A 178 5.02 1.36 5.42
C VAL A 178 3.76 1.57 6.25
N LYS A 179 3.44 0.68 7.21
CA LYS A 179 2.30 0.87 8.13
C LYS A 179 2.48 2.11 8.99
N ALA A 180 3.68 2.32 9.55
CA ALA A 180 3.98 3.48 10.38
C ALA A 180 3.78 4.79 9.59
N LEU A 181 4.30 4.83 8.36
CA LEU A 181 4.13 5.95 7.43
C LEU A 181 2.65 6.19 7.11
N ARG A 182 1.91 5.14 6.72
CA ARG A 182 0.48 5.20 6.43
C ARG A 182 -0.32 5.75 7.61
N ASN A 183 -0.01 5.31 8.83
CA ASN A 183 -0.70 5.78 10.02
C ASN A 183 -0.46 7.28 10.28
N ALA A 184 0.76 7.76 10.08
CA ALA A 184 1.06 9.19 10.21
C ALA A 184 0.39 10.01 9.09
N ILE A 185 0.36 9.51 7.86
CA ILE A 185 -0.38 10.13 6.75
C ILE A 185 -1.88 10.24 7.11
N ALA A 186 -2.51 9.13 7.47
CA ALA A 186 -3.96 9.06 7.71
C ALA A 186 -4.42 9.82 8.95
N HIS A 187 -3.67 9.76 10.06
CA HIS A 187 -4.13 10.28 11.35
C HIS A 187 -3.49 11.60 11.77
N ARG A 188 -2.37 11.99 11.15
CA ARG A 188 -1.65 13.24 11.47
C ARG A 188 -1.58 14.21 10.30
N GLY A 189 -2.31 13.93 9.21
CA GLY A 189 -2.30 14.77 8.01
C GLY A 189 -0.93 14.84 7.35
N GLY A 190 -0.15 13.76 7.44
CA GLY A 190 1.21 13.70 6.90
C GLY A 190 2.24 14.51 7.68
N LYS A 191 2.01 14.74 8.98
CA LYS A 191 3.00 15.38 9.87
C LYS A 191 3.70 14.34 10.74
N VAL A 192 5.00 14.54 10.93
CA VAL A 192 5.84 13.71 11.80
C VAL A 192 5.45 13.96 13.26
N ASP A 193 5.16 12.88 14.00
CA ASP A 193 4.97 12.90 15.45
C ASP A 193 6.01 12.00 16.14
N GLN A 194 6.05 12.03 17.47
CA GLN A 194 6.98 11.21 18.26
C GLN A 194 6.84 9.71 17.94
N ARG A 195 5.61 9.23 17.71
CA ARG A 195 5.35 7.82 17.44
C ARG A 195 5.97 7.39 16.12
N LEU A 196 5.95 8.25 15.11
CA LEU A 196 6.60 7.97 13.82
C LEU A 196 8.13 7.94 13.97
N ILE A 197 8.73 8.86 14.71
CA ILE A 197 10.18 8.87 14.97
C ILE A 197 10.61 7.60 15.71
N ASP A 198 9.83 7.19 16.72
CA ASP A 198 10.10 5.96 17.47
C ASP A 198 10.01 4.72 16.58
N ALA A 199 9.09 4.72 15.61
CA ALA A 199 8.92 3.63 14.65
C ALA A 199 10.00 3.65 13.55
N LEU A 200 10.47 4.83 13.14
CA LEU A 200 11.37 5.06 12.01
C LEU A 200 12.63 5.85 12.44
N PRO A 201 13.46 5.34 13.36
CA PRO A 201 14.56 6.11 13.95
C PRO A 201 15.66 6.49 12.94
N GLY A 202 15.77 5.76 11.82
CA GLY A 202 16.78 6.02 10.78
C GLY A 202 16.40 7.08 9.74
N TRP A 203 15.18 7.61 9.77
CA TRP A 203 14.66 8.47 8.71
C TRP A 203 15.07 9.95 8.85
N GLY A 204 15.71 10.35 9.95
CA GLY A 204 16.26 11.70 10.12
C GLY A 204 15.22 12.83 10.15
N MET A 205 13.96 12.53 10.47
CA MET A 205 12.86 13.50 10.50
C MET A 205 12.76 14.21 11.85
N ALA A 206 12.28 15.47 11.87
CA ALA A 206 11.95 16.19 13.09
C ALA A 206 10.43 16.27 13.33
N ILE A 207 10.03 16.38 14.61
CA ILE A 207 8.60 16.51 14.98
C ILE A 207 8.00 17.76 14.33
N GLY A 208 6.83 17.59 13.70
CA GLY A 208 6.12 18.65 13.02
C GLY A 208 6.46 18.81 11.55
N ASP A 209 7.55 18.17 11.08
CA ASP A 209 7.91 18.14 9.66
C ASP A 209 6.79 17.51 8.83
N ARG A 210 6.70 17.94 7.57
CA ARG A 210 5.85 17.26 6.60
C ARG A 210 6.58 16.03 6.10
N ILE A 211 5.89 14.90 6.14
CA ILE A 211 6.37 13.64 5.58
C ILE A 211 6.56 13.82 4.08
N HIS A 212 7.75 13.49 3.59
CA HIS A 212 8.06 13.41 2.17
C HIS A 212 8.13 11.94 1.75
N VAL A 213 7.49 11.62 0.63
CA VAL A 213 7.46 10.27 0.05
C VAL A 213 7.84 10.39 -1.41
N GLY A 214 9.04 9.95 -1.74
CA GLY A 214 9.55 9.99 -3.11
C GLY A 214 9.01 8.85 -3.98
N TYR A 215 9.26 8.94 -5.29
CA TYR A 215 8.85 7.93 -6.27
C TYR A 215 9.35 6.52 -5.90
N GLU A 216 10.65 6.38 -5.64
CA GLU A 216 11.26 5.10 -5.30
C GLU A 216 10.67 4.47 -4.03
N GLN A 217 10.27 5.30 -3.05
CA GLN A 217 9.67 4.83 -1.80
C GLN A 217 8.25 4.31 -2.03
N VAL A 218 7.42 5.02 -2.82
CA VAL A 218 6.07 4.51 -3.13
C VAL A 218 6.14 3.22 -3.95
N VAL A 219 7.03 3.13 -4.94
CA VAL A 219 7.22 1.91 -5.74
C VAL A 219 7.70 0.76 -4.85
N ALA A 220 8.69 0.99 -3.97
CA ALA A 220 9.17 -0.04 -3.05
C ALA A 220 8.08 -0.53 -2.09
N ALA A 221 7.24 0.38 -1.59
CA ALA A 221 6.10 0.03 -0.75
C ALA A 221 5.09 -0.86 -1.49
N LEU A 222 4.69 -0.44 -2.70
CA LEU A 222 3.73 -1.18 -3.53
C LEU A 222 4.24 -2.60 -3.86
N LEU A 223 5.48 -2.70 -4.33
CA LEU A 223 6.10 -3.99 -4.64
C LEU A 223 6.27 -4.85 -3.38
N GLY A 224 6.60 -4.27 -2.23
CA GLY A 224 6.64 -4.98 -0.96
C GLY A 224 5.30 -5.61 -0.59
N MET A 225 4.19 -4.89 -0.78
CA MET A 225 2.85 -5.44 -0.57
C MET A 225 2.54 -6.57 -1.55
N SER A 226 2.90 -6.43 -2.84
CA SER A 226 2.72 -7.48 -3.85
C SER A 226 3.52 -8.75 -3.52
N VAL A 227 4.75 -8.62 -3.06
CA VAL A 227 5.60 -9.74 -2.62
C VAL A 227 4.96 -10.47 -1.42
N TYR A 228 4.33 -9.73 -0.51
CA TYR A 228 3.60 -10.33 0.61
C TYR A 228 2.33 -11.07 0.17
N VAL A 229 1.57 -10.52 -0.79
CA VAL A 229 0.40 -11.22 -1.36
C VAL A 229 0.84 -12.51 -2.07
N ASP A 230 1.94 -12.48 -2.82
CA ASP A 230 2.52 -13.67 -3.46
C ASP A 230 2.88 -14.75 -2.44
N LEU A 231 3.50 -14.37 -1.31
CA LEU A 231 3.75 -15.28 -0.19
C LEU A 231 2.46 -15.95 0.31
N VAL A 232 1.38 -15.19 0.51
CA VAL A 232 0.08 -15.74 0.95
C VAL A 232 -0.51 -16.68 -0.10
N VAL A 233 -0.39 -16.36 -1.39
CA VAL A 233 -0.81 -17.24 -2.49
C VAL A 233 -0.09 -18.58 -2.41
N HIS A 234 1.23 -18.58 -2.26
CA HIS A 234 2.04 -19.79 -2.14
C HIS A 234 1.60 -20.65 -0.95
N ARG A 235 1.37 -20.05 0.22
CA ARG A 235 0.82 -20.77 1.39
C ARG A 235 -0.54 -21.38 1.09
N SER A 236 -1.41 -20.64 0.42
CA SER A 236 -2.76 -21.10 0.07
C SER A 236 -2.78 -22.27 -0.92
N ARG A 237 -1.71 -22.40 -1.72
CA ARG A 237 -1.46 -23.50 -2.67
C ARG A 237 -0.70 -24.67 -2.04
N GLY A 238 -0.17 -24.51 -0.83
CA GLY A 238 0.72 -25.49 -0.21
C GLY A 238 2.07 -25.61 -0.92
N THR A 239 2.49 -24.56 -1.64
CA THR A 239 3.76 -24.51 -2.36
C THR A 239 4.81 -23.72 -1.58
N GLU A 240 6.07 -24.10 -1.70
CA GLU A 240 7.18 -23.35 -1.12
C GLU A 240 7.29 -21.97 -1.76
N TRP A 241 7.52 -20.94 -0.95
CA TRP A 241 7.77 -19.58 -1.41
C TRP A 241 9.26 -19.26 -1.27
N GLN A 242 9.84 -18.66 -2.32
CA GLN A 242 11.24 -18.25 -2.32
C GLN A 242 11.33 -16.73 -2.51
N PRO A 243 11.92 -16.00 -1.54
CA PRO A 243 12.13 -14.57 -1.69
C PRO A 243 12.99 -14.27 -2.94
N GLY A 244 12.48 -13.44 -3.85
CA GLY A 244 13.21 -13.02 -5.07
C GLY A 244 13.26 -14.05 -6.21
N GLY A 245 12.52 -15.16 -6.13
CA GLY A 245 12.53 -16.22 -7.15
C GLY A 245 11.76 -15.92 -8.44
N SER A 246 10.94 -14.86 -8.46
CA SER A 246 9.94 -14.61 -9.52
C SER A 246 10.14 -13.27 -10.22
N SER A 247 11.34 -12.91 -10.68
CA SER A 247 11.67 -11.59 -11.28
C SER A 247 11.41 -10.35 -10.40
N ALA A 248 10.68 -10.52 -9.29
CA ALA A 248 10.43 -9.52 -8.29
C ALA A 248 11.72 -9.18 -7.53
N PRO A 249 11.93 -7.90 -7.19
CA PRO A 249 13.07 -7.50 -6.37
C PRO A 249 13.03 -8.21 -5.01
N SER A 250 14.20 -8.61 -4.53
CA SER A 250 14.34 -9.19 -3.19
C SER A 250 13.82 -8.23 -2.11
N PRO A 251 13.23 -8.73 -1.00
CA PRO A 251 12.83 -7.90 0.13
C PRO A 251 13.92 -6.95 0.65
N GLN A 252 15.16 -7.42 0.73
CA GLN A 252 16.31 -6.60 1.14
C GLN A 252 16.49 -5.37 0.24
N ARG A 253 16.43 -5.56 -1.09
CA ARG A 253 16.52 -4.47 -2.07
C ARG A 253 15.38 -3.47 -1.87
N LEU A 254 14.14 -3.96 -1.75
CA LEU A 254 12.97 -3.11 -1.54
C LEU A 254 13.07 -2.28 -0.26
N LEU A 255 13.45 -2.91 0.85
CA LEU A 255 13.68 -2.22 2.12
C LEU A 255 14.75 -1.14 1.97
N SER A 256 15.89 -1.48 1.35
CA SER A 256 16.99 -0.52 1.16
C SER A 256 16.61 0.67 0.28
N THR A 257 15.69 0.48 -0.68
CA THR A 257 15.14 1.56 -1.49
C THR A 257 14.19 2.42 -0.67
N PHE A 258 13.34 1.81 0.17
CA PHE A 258 12.36 2.51 1.00
C PHE A 258 13.01 3.37 2.10
N GLU A 259 14.05 2.84 2.75
CA GLU A 259 14.81 3.48 3.84
C GLU A 259 15.73 4.61 3.39
N ARG A 260 15.86 4.85 2.08
CA ARG A 260 16.58 6.01 1.55
C ARG A 260 15.56 7.12 1.32
N PRO A 261 15.25 7.97 2.31
CA PRO A 261 14.71 9.27 1.97
C PRO A 261 15.82 9.90 1.12
N GLU A 262 15.57 10.11 -0.17
CA GLU A 262 16.40 11.04 -0.90
C GLU A 262 16.34 12.31 -0.07
N ALA A 263 17.47 12.68 0.55
CA ALA A 263 17.61 13.99 1.13
C ALA A 263 17.26 14.91 -0.03
N ILE A 264 16.10 15.56 0.04
CA ILE A 264 15.69 16.55 -0.93
C ILE A 264 16.91 17.46 -1.02
N SER A 265 17.71 17.30 -2.08
CA SER A 265 18.79 18.21 -2.35
C SER A 265 18.07 19.52 -2.40
N GLN A 266 18.36 20.40 -1.42
CA GLN A 266 17.78 21.72 -1.41
C GLN A 266 17.83 22.24 -2.84
N PRO A 267 16.73 22.80 -3.37
CA PRO A 267 16.71 23.27 -4.74
C PRO A 267 17.99 24.05 -4.95
N ARG A 268 18.85 23.57 -5.87
CA ARG A 268 20.09 24.30 -6.15
C ARG A 268 19.65 25.73 -6.52
N PRO A 269 20.21 26.75 -5.84
CA PRO A 269 19.80 28.13 -6.05
C PRO A 269 19.95 28.54 -7.51
#